data_AF-C6T6D0-F1
#
_entry.id   AF-C6T6D0-F1
#
_cell.length_a   1.000
_cell.length_b   1.000
_cell.length_c   1.000
_cell.angle_alpha   90.00
_cell.angle_beta   90.00
_cell.angle_gamma   90.00
#
_symmetry.space_group_name_H-M   'P 1'
#
loop_
_entity.id
_entity.type
_entity.pdbx_description
1 polymer ?
#
loop_
_entity_poly.entity_id
_entity_poly.type
_entity_poly.pdbx_seq_one_letter_code
_entity_poly.pdbx_strand_id
1 'polypeptide(L)'
;MFLSTARTSKLNNLRDTWHSGWWSVKIALWVVTTAIPFPLPTEFIQIYGEVAHFGAGVFLLIQLISIISFITWLNECSESEKFASRCRIHVMFFATTAYVVCLMGIILMYIWYSPKPSCLLNIFFITWTLVLLQLMTSVSLHPKVDAGILTPGLMGLYVVFLCWCAIRSEPAG
;
A
#
# COMPACT_ATOMS: atom_id res chain seq x y z
N MET A 1 13.72 10.36 15.22
CA MET A 1 14.46 10.49 13.94
C MET A 1 13.92 11.62 13.07
N PHE A 2 12.61 11.73 12.82
CA PHE A 2 12.07 12.78 11.94
C PHE A 2 12.39 14.22 12.40
N LEU A 3 12.24 14.51 13.69
CA LEU A 3 12.61 15.82 14.26
C LEU A 3 14.10 16.15 14.11
N SER A 4 14.99 15.15 14.15
CA SER A 4 16.42 15.36 13.95
C SER A 4 16.79 15.66 12.50
N THR A 5 15.85 15.54 11.55
CA THR A 5 16.02 15.90 10.13
C THR A 5 15.51 17.31 9.81
N ALA A 6 14.67 17.91 10.64
CA ALA A 6 14.07 19.23 10.39
C ALA A 6 15.14 20.33 10.29
N ARG A 7 15.11 21.16 9.23
CA ARG A 7 16.08 22.25 9.00
C ARG A 7 17.53 21.78 8.72
N THR A 8 17.68 20.62 8.08
CA THR A 8 18.98 20.22 7.51
C THR A 8 19.16 20.88 6.14
N SER A 9 20.26 21.61 5.95
CA SER A 9 20.53 22.35 4.71
C SER A 9 21.93 22.10 4.11
N LYS A 10 22.84 21.46 4.84
CA LYS A 10 24.21 21.15 4.38
C LYS A 10 24.57 19.69 4.67
N LEU A 11 25.16 19.00 3.69
CA LEU A 11 25.92 17.76 3.89
C LEU A 11 27.17 18.07 4.73
N ASN A 12 27.59 17.16 5.62
CA ASN A 12 28.72 17.28 6.58
C ASN A 12 28.49 18.05 7.90
N ASN A 13 27.32 17.96 8.50
CA ASN A 13 27.12 18.41 9.90
C ASN A 13 27.15 17.22 10.87
N LEU A 14 27.30 17.48 12.18
CA LEU A 14 27.16 16.46 13.24
C LEU A 14 25.86 15.63 13.13
N ARG A 15 24.79 16.21 12.57
CA ARG A 15 23.52 15.53 12.29
C ARG A 15 23.67 14.42 11.23
N ASP A 16 24.56 14.58 10.27
CA ASP A 16 24.86 13.56 9.27
C ASP A 16 25.54 12.33 9.90
N THR A 17 26.48 12.55 10.82
CA THR A 17 27.09 11.48 11.62
C THR A 17 26.06 10.72 12.47
N TRP A 18 25.07 11.43 13.02
CA TRP A 18 23.91 10.82 13.70
C TRP A 18 23.04 9.99 12.74
N HIS A 19 22.71 10.53 11.55
CA HIS A 19 21.86 9.87 10.56
C HIS A 19 22.53 8.67 9.87
N SER A 20 23.83 8.72 9.60
CA SER A 20 24.57 7.65 8.91
C SER A 20 25.20 6.63 9.86
N GLY A 21 25.74 7.07 11.01
CA GLY A 21 26.71 6.27 11.76
C GLY A 21 26.19 5.55 13.01
N TRP A 22 25.54 6.24 13.95
CA TRP A 22 25.34 5.78 15.34
C TRP A 22 24.32 4.63 15.53
N TRP A 23 24.45 3.52 14.78
CA TRP A 23 23.51 2.40 14.75
C TRP A 23 23.25 1.74 16.10
N SER A 24 24.27 1.53 16.93
CA SER A 24 24.09 0.93 18.27
C SER A 24 23.16 1.76 19.15
N VAL A 25 23.30 3.08 19.13
CA VAL A 25 22.43 4.00 19.87
C VAL A 25 21.01 3.99 19.30
N LYS A 26 20.86 3.90 17.96
CA LYS A 26 19.53 3.80 17.32
C LYS A 26 18.81 2.52 17.68
N ILE A 27 19.51 1.39 17.70
CA ILE A 27 18.95 0.09 18.08
C ILE A 27 18.53 0.13 19.54
N ALA A 28 19.38 0.64 20.44
CA ALA A 28 19.04 0.81 21.84
C ALA A 28 17.80 1.72 22.02
N LEU A 29 17.76 2.86 21.33
CA LEU A 29 16.61 3.77 21.34
C LEU A 29 15.34 3.07 20.84
N TRP A 30 15.42 2.31 19.74
CA TRP A 30 14.29 1.56 19.20
C TRP A 30 13.75 0.55 20.23
N VAL A 31 14.62 -0.27 20.82
CA VAL A 31 14.25 -1.24 21.86
C VAL A 31 13.56 -0.56 23.04
N VAL A 32 14.14 0.54 23.54
CA VAL A 32 13.56 1.31 24.65
C VAL A 32 12.19 1.87 24.26
N THR A 33 12.04 2.49 23.08
CA THR A 33 10.75 3.02 22.61
C THR A 33 9.70 1.94 22.38
N THR A 34 10.10 0.71 22.06
CA THR A 34 9.19 -0.44 21.95
C THR A 34 8.82 -1.01 23.32
N ALA A 35 9.69 -0.90 24.34
CA ALA A 35 9.42 -1.37 25.70
C ALA A 35 8.57 -0.39 26.54
N ILE A 36 8.67 0.92 26.27
CA ILE A 36 7.95 1.98 27.01
C ILE A 36 6.42 1.82 27.02
N PRO A 37 5.74 1.38 25.94
CA PRO A 37 4.30 1.21 25.93
C PRO A 37 3.75 0.16 26.91
N PHE A 38 4.54 -0.86 27.27
CA PHE A 38 4.08 -1.97 28.12
C PHE A 38 3.59 -1.55 29.52
N PRO A 39 4.28 -0.64 30.25
CA PRO A 39 3.79 -0.14 31.54
C PRO A 39 2.76 1.01 31.45
N LEU A 40 2.37 1.49 30.26
CA LEU A 40 1.47 2.65 30.15
C LEU A 40 0.02 2.31 30.54
N PRO A 41 -0.71 3.23 31.20
CA PRO A 41 -2.13 3.05 31.50
C PRO A 41 -2.98 3.03 30.22
N THR A 42 -4.12 2.33 30.27
CA THR A 42 -5.06 2.16 29.15
C THR A 42 -5.54 3.49 28.54
N GLU A 43 -5.77 4.51 29.36
CA GLU A 43 -6.23 5.84 28.91
C GLU A 43 -5.28 6.47 27.88
N PHE A 44 -3.96 6.35 28.08
CA PHE A 44 -2.97 6.88 27.13
C PHE A 44 -2.95 6.09 25.82
N ILE A 45 -3.21 4.78 25.88
CA ILE A 45 -3.26 3.90 24.70
C ILE A 45 -4.47 4.25 23.84
N GLN A 46 -5.61 4.58 24.44
CA GLN A 46 -6.81 4.99 23.71
C GLN A 46 -6.62 6.33 22.98
N ILE A 47 -6.07 7.34 23.66
CA ILE A 47 -5.75 8.64 23.05
C ILE A 47 -4.76 8.45 21.88
N TYR A 48 -3.73 7.62 22.09
CA TYR A 48 -2.80 7.26 21.02
C TYR A 48 -3.50 6.57 19.85
N GLY A 49 -4.46 5.68 20.12
CA GLY A 49 -5.25 4.99 19.09
C GLY A 49 -5.99 5.94 18.16
N GLU A 50 -6.64 6.98 18.71
CA GLU A 50 -7.33 8.01 17.91
C GLU A 50 -6.35 8.79 17.02
N VAL A 51 -5.21 9.21 17.57
CA VAL A 51 -4.17 9.91 16.80
C VAL A 51 -3.56 8.99 15.72
N ALA A 52 -3.35 7.71 16.05
CA ALA A 52 -2.81 6.71 15.14
C ALA A 52 -3.77 6.42 13.99
N HIS A 53 -5.09 6.44 14.22
CA HIS A 53 -6.09 6.26 13.17
C HIS A 53 -5.99 7.36 12.10
N PHE A 54 -5.87 8.63 12.53
CA PHE A 54 -5.64 9.74 11.62
C PHE A 54 -4.31 9.59 10.86
N GLY A 55 -3.24 9.23 11.57
CA GLY A 55 -1.92 8.99 10.98
C GLY A 55 -1.92 7.87 9.94
N ALA A 56 -2.67 6.79 10.17
CA ALA A 56 -2.83 5.68 9.24
C ALA A 56 -3.51 6.14 7.95
N GLY A 57 -4.54 7.00 8.03
CA GLY A 57 -5.17 7.60 6.85
C GLY A 57 -4.18 8.40 5.99
N VAL A 58 -3.36 9.25 6.61
CA VAL A 58 -2.30 10.01 5.91
C VAL A 58 -1.26 9.06 5.29
N PHE A 59 -0.87 8.01 6.02
CA PHE A 59 0.08 7.01 5.52
C PHE A 59 -0.45 6.28 4.27
N LEU A 60 -1.73 5.91 4.24
CA LEU A 60 -2.36 5.28 3.08
C LEU A 60 -2.37 6.20 1.84
N LEU A 61 -2.54 7.51 2.02
CA LEU A 61 -2.44 8.47 0.92
C LEU A 61 -1.01 8.57 0.36
N ILE A 62 -0.02 8.62 1.24
CA ILE A 62 1.40 8.62 0.84
C ILE A 62 1.75 7.32 0.11
N GLN A 63 1.30 6.18 0.64
CA GLN A 63 1.49 4.87 0.01
C GLN A 63 0.85 4.81 -1.38
N LEU A 64 -0.37 5.35 -1.53
CA LEU A 64 -1.05 5.44 -2.81
C LEU A 64 -0.25 6.25 -3.83
N ILE A 65 0.22 7.45 -3.47
CA ILE A 65 1.04 8.28 -4.36
C ILE A 65 2.33 7.55 -4.73
N SER A 66 2.99 6.93 -3.76
CA SER A 66 4.22 6.16 -3.99
C SER A 66 4.01 4.98 -4.95
N ILE A 67 2.89 4.28 -4.84
CA ILE A 67 2.55 3.17 -5.75
C ILE A 67 2.29 3.68 -7.16
N ILE A 68 1.55 4.79 -7.31
CA ILE A 68 1.31 5.40 -8.63
C ILE A 68 2.64 5.79 -9.27
N SER A 69 3.53 6.49 -8.54
CA SER A 69 4.85 6.87 -9.04
C SER A 69 5.72 5.67 -9.42
N PHE A 70 5.62 4.57 -8.65
CA PHE A 70 6.33 3.33 -8.97
C PHE A 70 5.78 2.65 -10.23
N ILE A 71 4.45 2.61 -10.40
CA ILE A 71 3.81 2.07 -11.61
C ILE A 71 4.18 2.88 -12.84
N THR A 72 4.15 4.22 -12.77
CA THR A 72 4.55 5.08 -13.90
C THR A 72 6.02 4.86 -14.27
N TRP A 73 6.91 4.76 -13.26
CA TRP A 73 8.32 4.45 -13.49
C TRP A 73 8.51 3.07 -14.15
N LEU A 74 7.78 2.04 -13.71
CA LEU A 74 7.83 0.71 -14.35
C LEU A 74 7.34 0.76 -15.80
N ASN A 75 6.29 1.53 -16.08
CA ASN A 75 5.73 1.67 -17.41
C ASN A 75 6.73 2.36 -18.36
N GLU A 76 7.34 3.48 -17.92
CA GLU A 76 8.39 4.19 -18.66
C GLU A 76 9.62 3.31 -18.90
N CYS A 77 10.03 2.52 -17.91
CA CYS A 77 11.14 1.58 -18.03
C CYS A 77 10.86 0.47 -19.07
N SER A 78 9.60 0.03 -19.19
CA SER A 78 9.16 -0.97 -20.18
C SER A 78 9.03 -0.41 -21.62
N GLU A 79 8.92 0.91 -21.76
CA GLU A 79 8.85 1.63 -23.04
C GLU A 79 10.23 2.06 -23.54
N SER A 80 11.22 2.26 -22.66
CA SER A 80 12.57 2.71 -23.03
C SER A 80 13.35 1.68 -23.88
N GLU A 81 13.61 2.04 -25.13
CA GLU A 81 14.14 1.24 -26.26
C GLU A 81 15.54 0.57 -26.13
N LYS A 82 16.14 0.41 -24.95
CA LYS A 82 17.53 -0.11 -24.85
C LYS A 82 17.72 -1.50 -24.24
N PHE A 83 16.71 -2.13 -23.64
CA PHE A 83 16.88 -3.48 -23.08
C PHE A 83 15.68 -4.40 -23.29
N ALA A 84 15.87 -5.32 -24.24
CA ALA A 84 15.31 -6.68 -24.35
C ALA A 84 13.77 -6.85 -24.32
N SER A 85 13.24 -7.35 -25.44
CA SER A 85 11.90 -7.99 -25.54
C SER A 85 11.57 -8.94 -24.37
N ARG A 86 12.59 -9.57 -23.76
CA ARG A 86 12.47 -10.38 -22.54
C ARG A 86 11.96 -9.59 -21.32
N CYS A 87 12.42 -8.35 -21.12
CA CYS A 87 11.97 -7.50 -20.02
C CYS A 87 10.48 -7.15 -20.16
N ARG A 88 10.07 -6.75 -21.36
CA ARG A 88 8.65 -6.47 -21.68
C ARG A 88 7.76 -7.70 -21.45
N ILE A 89 8.21 -8.90 -21.85
CA ILE A 89 7.49 -10.16 -21.60
C ILE A 89 7.39 -10.44 -20.09
N HIS A 90 8.46 -10.27 -19.32
CA HIS A 90 8.44 -10.47 -17.87
C HIS A 90 7.49 -9.50 -17.15
N VAL A 91 7.48 -8.22 -17.54
CA VAL A 91 6.59 -7.21 -16.97
C VAL A 91 5.13 -7.49 -17.33
N MET A 92 4.84 -7.88 -18.57
CA MET A 92 3.49 -8.27 -18.99
C MET A 92 3.01 -9.54 -18.29
N PHE A 93 3.88 -10.54 -18.14
CA PHE A 93 3.57 -11.75 -17.37
C PHE A 93 3.26 -11.40 -15.91
N PHE A 94 4.10 -10.57 -15.28
CA PHE A 94 3.88 -10.09 -13.93
C PHE A 94 2.54 -9.33 -13.79
N ALA A 95 2.24 -8.41 -14.71
CA ALA A 95 0.97 -7.70 -14.75
C ALA A 95 -0.25 -8.64 -14.87
N THR A 96 -0.14 -9.64 -15.73
CA THR A 96 -1.20 -10.65 -15.94
C THR A 96 -1.42 -11.48 -14.68
N THR A 97 -0.33 -11.95 -14.06
CA THR A 97 -0.41 -12.70 -12.80
C THR A 97 -1.00 -11.86 -11.68
N ALA A 98 -0.61 -10.58 -11.57
CA ALA A 98 -1.16 -9.64 -10.61
C ALA A 98 -2.68 -9.50 -10.78
N TYR A 99 -3.15 -9.30 -12.02
CA TYR A 99 -4.57 -9.20 -12.31
C TYR A 99 -5.35 -10.48 -11.97
N VAL A 100 -4.81 -11.65 -12.28
CA VAL A 100 -5.41 -12.94 -11.90
C VAL A 100 -5.48 -13.08 -10.38
N VAL A 101 -4.42 -12.70 -9.66
CA VAL A 101 -4.40 -12.69 -8.19
C VAL A 101 -5.45 -11.74 -7.61
N CYS A 102 -5.66 -10.56 -8.21
CA CYS A 102 -6.74 -9.65 -7.82
C CYS A 102 -8.11 -10.32 -7.90
N LEU A 103 -8.42 -10.96 -9.03
CA LEU A 103 -9.69 -11.65 -9.24
C LEU A 103 -9.87 -12.81 -8.24
N MET A 104 -8.82 -13.61 -8.04
CA MET A 104 -8.83 -14.69 -7.05
C MET A 104 -9.04 -14.17 -5.63
N GLY A 105 -8.39 -13.06 -5.27
CA GLY A 105 -8.58 -12.40 -3.98
C GLY A 105 -10.02 -11.92 -3.77
N ILE A 106 -10.64 -11.33 -4.79
CA ILE A 106 -12.05 -10.91 -4.74
C ILE A 106 -12.98 -12.12 -4.57
N ILE A 107 -12.77 -13.20 -5.32
CA ILE A 107 -13.56 -14.43 -5.18
C ILE A 107 -13.43 -15.00 -3.76
N LEU A 108 -12.21 -15.05 -3.23
CA LEU A 108 -11.95 -15.54 -1.88
C LEU A 108 -12.63 -14.67 -0.82
N MET A 109 -12.63 -13.35 -0.99
CA MET A 109 -13.35 -12.43 -0.11
C MET A 109 -14.86 -12.70 -0.10
N TYR A 110 -15.47 -12.96 -1.25
CA TYR A 110 -16.89 -13.33 -1.30
C TYR A 110 -17.18 -14.63 -0.56
N ILE A 111 -16.34 -15.66 -0.74
CA ILE A 111 -16.54 -16.97 -0.12
C ILE A 111 -16.41 -16.89 1.41
N TRP A 112 -15.42 -16.15 1.92
CA TRP A 112 -15.12 -16.12 3.36
C TRP A 112 -15.91 -15.07 4.14
N TYR A 113 -16.12 -13.88 3.56
CA TYR A 113 -16.71 -12.75 4.29
C TYR A 113 -18.15 -12.41 3.90
N SER A 114 -18.69 -13.07 2.85
CA SER A 114 -20.07 -12.91 2.41
C SER A 114 -20.81 -14.25 2.23
N PRO A 115 -20.82 -15.17 3.22
CA PRO A 115 -21.54 -16.43 3.10
C PRO A 115 -23.06 -16.29 3.18
N LYS A 116 -23.56 -15.16 3.72
CA LYS A 116 -24.99 -14.88 3.90
C LYS A 116 -25.34 -13.49 3.37
N PRO A 117 -26.55 -13.29 2.80
CA PRO A 117 -26.99 -11.99 2.28
C PRO A 117 -27.18 -10.92 3.36
N SER A 118 -27.16 -11.29 4.64
CA SER A 118 -27.23 -10.36 5.77
C SER A 118 -25.98 -9.48 5.91
N CYS A 119 -24.84 -9.85 5.31
CA CYS A 119 -23.58 -9.12 5.36
C CYS A 119 -23.52 -7.99 4.30
N LEU A 120 -24.49 -7.08 4.30
CA LEU A 120 -24.64 -6.05 3.26
C LEU A 120 -23.42 -5.13 3.14
N LEU A 121 -22.76 -4.79 4.26
CA LEU A 121 -21.58 -3.93 4.28
C LEU A 121 -20.39 -4.57 3.55
N ASN A 122 -20.10 -5.84 3.85
CA ASN A 122 -19.01 -6.58 3.19
C ASN A 122 -19.32 -6.80 1.71
N ILE A 123 -20.57 -7.13 1.36
CA ILE A 123 -21.01 -7.23 -0.04
C ILE A 123 -20.78 -5.89 -0.75
N PHE A 124 -21.15 -4.76 -0.14
CA PHE A 124 -20.96 -3.45 -0.72
C PHE A 124 -19.48 -3.13 -0.99
N PHE A 125 -18.58 -3.37 -0.02
CA PHE A 125 -17.16 -3.11 -0.20
C PHE A 125 -16.52 -4.01 -1.27
N ILE A 126 -16.83 -5.30 -1.27
CA ILE A 126 -16.28 -6.24 -2.25
C ILE A 126 -16.83 -5.94 -3.67
N THR A 127 -18.14 -5.67 -3.82
CA THR A 127 -18.75 -5.33 -5.11
C THR A 127 -18.16 -4.04 -5.68
N TRP A 128 -18.03 -2.99 -4.87
CA TRP A 128 -17.46 -1.72 -5.33
C TRP A 128 -15.98 -1.85 -5.70
N THR A 129 -15.22 -2.68 -4.97
CA THR A 129 -13.82 -3.01 -5.31
C THR A 129 -13.72 -3.69 -6.68
N LEU A 130 -14.62 -4.64 -6.97
CA LEU A 130 -14.69 -5.29 -8.28
C LEU A 130 -15.05 -4.30 -9.40
N VAL A 131 -16.02 -3.41 -9.16
CA VAL A 131 -16.41 -2.36 -10.12
C VAL A 131 -15.25 -1.43 -10.41
N LEU A 132 -14.52 -0.98 -9.38
CA LEU A 132 -13.34 -0.13 -9.53
C LEU A 132 -12.24 -0.83 -10.33
N LEU A 133 -11.97 -2.11 -10.06
CA LEU A 133 -10.98 -2.89 -10.82
C LEU A 133 -11.35 -2.97 -12.31
N GLN A 134 -12.63 -3.21 -12.64
CA GLN A 134 -13.07 -3.27 -14.02
C GLN A 134 -13.07 -1.91 -14.71
N LEU A 135 -13.45 -0.85 -14.01
CA LEU A 135 -13.37 0.51 -14.53
C LEU A 135 -11.92 0.88 -14.88
N MET A 136 -10.97 0.63 -13.96
CA MET A 136 -9.54 0.89 -14.21
C MET A 136 -9.02 0.09 -15.40
N THR A 137 -9.41 -1.18 -15.51
CA THR A 137 -9.00 -2.05 -16.63
C THR A 137 -9.56 -1.55 -17.95
N SER A 138 -10.85 -1.17 -17.99
CA SER A 138 -11.52 -0.63 -19.18
C SER A 138 -10.89 0.67 -19.66
N VAL A 139 -10.61 1.61 -18.73
CA VAL A 139 -9.95 2.88 -19.07
C VAL A 139 -8.52 2.66 -19.58
N SER A 140 -7.76 1.73 -18.97
CA SER A 140 -6.37 1.47 -19.34
C SER A 140 -6.23 0.78 -20.70
N LEU A 141 -7.20 -0.05 -21.08
CA LEU A 141 -7.27 -0.74 -22.38
C LEU A 141 -7.95 0.10 -23.47
N HIS A 142 -8.47 1.29 -23.13
CA HIS A 142 -9.12 2.13 -24.11
C HIS A 142 -8.10 2.61 -25.16
N PRO A 143 -8.39 2.52 -26.48
CA PRO A 143 -7.45 2.81 -27.58
C PRO A 143 -7.00 4.28 -27.68
N LYS A 144 -7.46 5.14 -26.78
CA LYS A 144 -6.99 6.54 -26.66
C LYS A 144 -5.91 6.70 -25.60
N VAL A 145 -5.79 5.74 -24.68
CA VAL A 145 -4.88 5.79 -23.53
C VAL A 145 -3.79 4.72 -23.70
N ASP A 146 -4.17 3.49 -24.10
CA ASP A 146 -3.29 2.35 -24.39
C ASP A 146 -2.17 2.15 -23.35
N ALA A 147 -2.49 2.32 -22.06
CA ALA A 147 -1.54 2.15 -20.95
C ALA A 147 -1.30 0.67 -20.57
N GLY A 148 -1.97 -0.27 -21.24
CA GLY A 148 -1.82 -1.71 -21.03
C GLY A 148 -2.43 -2.21 -19.71
N ILE A 149 -2.10 -3.45 -19.32
CA ILE A 149 -2.67 -4.12 -18.14
C ILE A 149 -1.84 -3.94 -16.86
N LEU A 150 -0.65 -3.34 -16.94
CA LEU A 150 0.27 -3.19 -15.81
C LEU A 150 -0.34 -2.31 -14.72
N THR A 151 -0.84 -1.14 -15.10
CA THR A 151 -1.47 -0.17 -14.21
C THR A 151 -2.69 -0.75 -13.48
N PRO A 152 -3.71 -1.30 -14.15
CA PRO A 152 -4.87 -1.89 -13.47
C PRO A 152 -4.51 -3.16 -12.67
N GLY A 153 -3.49 -3.92 -13.08
CA GLY A 153 -3.02 -5.09 -12.33
C GLY A 153 -2.43 -4.72 -10.96
N LEU A 154 -1.44 -3.82 -10.93
CA LEU A 154 -0.75 -3.43 -9.69
C LEU A 154 -1.60 -2.54 -8.79
N MET A 155 -2.32 -1.58 -9.38
CA MET A 155 -3.27 -0.77 -8.63
C MET A 155 -4.41 -1.64 -8.08
N GLY A 156 -4.88 -2.60 -8.88
CA GLY A 156 -5.86 -3.59 -8.46
C GLY A 156 -5.44 -4.37 -7.22
N LEU A 157 -4.18 -4.83 -7.17
CA LEU A 157 -3.65 -5.56 -6.00
C LEU A 157 -3.70 -4.69 -4.75
N TYR A 158 -3.35 -3.41 -4.86
CA TYR A 158 -3.40 -2.47 -3.75
C TYR A 158 -4.83 -2.27 -3.24
N VAL A 159 -5.79 -2.03 -4.14
CA VAL A 159 -7.19 -1.82 -3.73
C VAL A 159 -7.80 -3.09 -3.13
N VAL A 160 -7.53 -4.26 -3.72
CA VAL A 160 -7.98 -5.56 -3.18
C VAL A 160 -7.38 -5.81 -1.80
N PHE A 161 -6.10 -5.49 -1.60
CA PHE A 161 -5.44 -5.58 -0.30
C PHE A 161 -6.06 -4.65 0.74
N LEU A 162 -6.34 -3.39 0.39
CA LEU A 162 -7.01 -2.45 1.31
C LEU A 162 -8.42 -2.91 1.68
N CYS A 163 -9.17 -3.42 0.71
CA CYS A 163 -10.50 -3.97 0.93
C CYS A 163 -10.45 -5.17 1.90
N TRP A 164 -9.50 -6.08 1.69
CA TRP A 164 -9.25 -7.20 2.59
C TRP A 164 -8.97 -6.74 4.03
N CYS A 165 -8.08 -5.76 4.19
CA CYS A 165 -7.74 -5.19 5.50
C CYS A 165 -8.95 -4.54 6.18
N ALA A 166 -9.77 -3.81 5.42
CA ALA A 166 -10.97 -3.16 5.94
C ALA A 166 -11.98 -4.19 6.46
N ILE A 167 -12.29 -5.22 5.66
CA ILE A 167 -13.25 -6.26 6.04
C ILE A 167 -12.77 -7.07 7.24
N ARG A 168 -11.47 -7.40 7.30
CA ARG A 168 -10.85 -8.09 8.44
C ARG A 168 -10.89 -7.30 9.74
N SER A 169 -11.08 -5.98 9.66
CA SER A 169 -11.16 -5.10 10.82
C SER A 169 -12.60 -4.94 11.33
N GLU A 170 -13.59 -5.51 10.65
CA GLU A 170 -14.97 -5.56 11.14
C GLU A 170 -15.00 -6.41 12.43
N PRO A 171 -15.49 -5.87 13.56
CA PRO A 171 -15.64 -6.66 14.78
C PRO A 171 -16.69 -7.74 14.54
N ALA A 172 -16.45 -8.94 15.07
CA ALA A 172 -17.46 -10.00 15.06
C ALA A 172 -18.67 -9.54 15.88
N GLY A 173 -19.76 -9.19 15.19
CA GLY A 173 -21.06 -8.91 15.77
C GLY A 173 -21.75 -10.17 16.30
#